data_AF-A0A819QDG8-F1
#
_entry.id   AF-A0A819QDG8-F1
#
_cell.length_a   1.000
_cell.length_b   1.000
_cell.length_c   1.000
_cell.angle_alpha   90.00
_cell.angle_beta   90.00
_cell.angle_gamma   90.00
#
_symmetry.space_group_name_H-M   'P 1'
#
loop_
_entity.id
_entity.type
_entity.pdbx_description
1 polymer ?
#
loop_
_entity_poly.entity_id
_entity_poly.type
_entity_poly.pdbx_seq_one_letter_code
_entity_poly.pdbx_strand_id
1 'polypeptide(L)'
;MVTFFSIFFVFKSAYGVASFSLLKNGQLSFDSAVFRKNFHATYWHVYGQMNDLDDVKNNFEMTGWAAFVLLACYMAISNILLVNLLVAMFSNTFDRMYLKMDTLWKFHRYHFIKEYTILTPLPPPLNLLSTGNYELKPFNPELSSEQMLNLRRREALAYESDVFEQAT
;
A
#
# COMPACT_ATOMS: atom_id res chain seq x y z
N MET A 1 -2.59 -5.98 3.00
CA MET A 1 -2.92 -4.86 2.09
C MET A 1 -4.14 -5.16 1.22
N VAL A 2 -4.10 -6.17 0.34
CA VAL A 2 -5.27 -6.52 -0.49
C VAL A 2 -6.51 -6.86 0.36
N THR A 3 -6.34 -7.68 1.39
CA THR A 3 -7.42 -8.08 2.32
C THR A 3 -8.05 -6.88 3.05
N PHE A 4 -7.24 -5.89 3.44
CA PHE A 4 -7.72 -4.65 4.01
C PHE A 4 -8.60 -3.87 3.04
N PHE A 5 -8.14 -3.69 1.80
CA PHE A 5 -8.93 -3.01 0.77
C PHE A 5 -10.20 -3.77 0.41
N SER A 6 -10.18 -5.10 0.42
CA SER A 6 -11.39 -5.93 0.21
C SER A 6 -12.43 -5.72 1.32
N ILE A 7 -12.02 -5.72 2.59
CA ILE A 7 -12.93 -5.47 3.73
C ILE A 7 -13.49 -4.05 3.69
N PHE A 8 -12.63 -3.07 3.43
CA PHE A 8 -13.02 -1.67 3.31
C PHE A 8 -14.03 -1.45 2.17
N PHE A 9 -13.83 -2.12 1.04
CA PHE A 9 -14.75 -2.06 -0.10
C PHE A 9 -16.14 -2.59 0.24
N VAL A 10 -16.23 -3.74 0.94
CA VAL A 10 -17.51 -4.34 1.37
C VAL A 10 -18.27 -3.40 2.33
N PHE A 11 -17.58 -2.81 3.30
CA PHE A 11 -18.21 -1.88 4.23
C PHE A 11 -18.70 -0.60 3.54
N LYS A 12 -17.90 -0.07 2.60
CA LYS A 12 -18.28 1.10 1.80
C LYS A 12 -19.47 0.84 0.89
N SER A 13 -19.52 -0.32 0.23
CA SER A 13 -20.64 -0.65 -0.65
C SER A 13 -21.94 -0.83 0.13
N ALA A 14 -21.88 -1.48 1.31
CA ALA A 14 -23.04 -1.64 2.19
C ALA A 14 -23.61 -0.28 2.64
N TYR A 15 -22.76 0.62 3.14
CA TYR A 15 -23.17 1.97 3.53
C TYR A 15 -23.74 2.75 2.34
N GLY A 16 -23.05 2.76 1.20
CA GLY A 16 -23.47 3.51 0.03
C GLY A 16 -24.84 3.06 -0.49
N VAL A 17 -25.12 1.76 -0.50
CA VAL A 17 -26.45 1.24 -0.89
C VAL A 17 -27.52 1.64 0.14
N ALA A 18 -27.22 1.55 1.44
CA ALA A 18 -28.15 1.93 2.50
C ALA A 18 -28.48 3.43 2.49
N SER A 19 -27.48 4.30 2.35
CA SER A 19 -27.66 5.75 2.30
C SER A 19 -28.44 6.18 1.05
N PHE A 20 -28.19 5.53 -0.08
CA PHE A 20 -28.93 5.76 -1.32
C PHE A 20 -30.42 5.41 -1.17
N SER A 21 -30.71 4.28 -0.52
CA SER A 21 -32.09 3.84 -0.29
C SER A 21 -32.86 4.74 0.67
N LEU A 22 -32.20 5.31 1.67
CA LEU A 22 -32.84 6.17 2.68
C LEU A 22 -33.09 7.59 2.17
N LEU A 23 -32.10 8.22 1.52
CA LEU A 23 -32.15 9.64 1.18
C LEU A 23 -32.86 9.95 -0.14
N LYS A 24 -32.95 8.99 -1.06
CA LYS A 24 -33.60 9.17 -2.36
C LYS A 24 -34.93 8.44 -2.43
N ASN A 25 -35.91 8.97 -1.71
CA ASN A 25 -37.29 8.50 -1.74
C ASN A 25 -37.90 8.66 -3.15
N GLY A 26 -38.00 7.55 -3.90
CA GLY A 26 -38.83 7.46 -5.11
C GLY A 26 -38.17 7.73 -6.47
N GLN A 27 -36.89 8.13 -6.51
CA GLN A 27 -36.13 8.25 -7.77
C GLN A 27 -35.17 7.06 -7.94
N LEU A 28 -35.73 5.89 -8.26
CA LEU A 28 -34.96 4.66 -8.52
C LEU A 28 -34.46 4.63 -9.97
N SER A 29 -33.77 5.69 -10.41
CA SER A 29 -33.08 5.67 -11.70
C SER A 29 -31.73 5.00 -11.52
N PHE A 30 -31.58 3.77 -12.05
CA PHE A 30 -30.31 3.04 -12.14
C PHE A 30 -29.36 3.66 -13.18
N ASP A 31 -29.13 4.96 -13.08
CA ASP A 31 -28.16 5.64 -13.91
C ASP A 31 -26.75 5.46 -13.31
N SER A 32 -25.79 5.19 -14.19
CA SER A 32 -24.37 5.07 -13.83
C SER A 32 -23.84 6.37 -13.24
N ALA A 33 -24.39 7.53 -13.61
CA ALA A 33 -24.01 8.80 -12.98
C ALA A 33 -24.41 8.86 -11.50
N VAL A 34 -25.61 8.37 -11.17
CA VAL A 34 -26.13 8.36 -9.80
C VAL A 34 -25.33 7.41 -8.91
N PHE A 35 -25.01 6.22 -9.40
CA PHE A 35 -24.16 5.26 -8.71
C PHE A 35 -22.76 5.83 -8.43
N ARG A 36 -22.11 6.41 -9.46
CA ARG A 36 -20.79 7.03 -9.32
C ARG A 36 -20.80 8.18 -8.31
N LYS A 37 -21.82 9.05 -8.35
CA LYS A 37 -21.97 10.16 -7.41
C LYS A 37 -22.04 9.64 -5.96
N ASN A 38 -22.87 8.63 -5.70
CA ASN A 38 -23.07 8.09 -4.36
C ASN A 38 -21.82 7.36 -3.80
N PHE A 39 -21.14 6.57 -4.64
CA PHE A 39 -19.89 5.92 -4.25
C PHE A 39 -18.78 6.93 -3.99
N HIS A 40 -18.70 7.99 -4.80
CA HIS A 40 -17.74 9.06 -4.59
C HIS A 40 -18.03 9.85 -3.31
N ALA A 41 -19.30 10.19 -3.04
CA ALA A 41 -19.71 10.87 -1.81
C ALA A 41 -19.36 10.03 -0.58
N THR A 42 -19.71 8.74 -0.58
CA THR A 42 -19.31 7.79 0.48
C THR A 42 -17.81 7.72 0.69
N TYR A 43 -17.03 7.83 -0.39
CA TYR A 43 -15.59 7.86 -0.29
C TYR A 43 -15.10 9.13 0.43
N TRP A 44 -15.63 10.31 0.09
CA TRP A 44 -15.30 11.59 0.73
C TRP A 44 -15.82 11.69 2.18
N HIS A 45 -16.92 10.99 2.52
CA HIS A 45 -17.39 10.90 3.89
C HIS A 45 -16.29 10.37 4.82
N VAL A 46 -15.53 9.35 4.43
CA VAL A 46 -14.38 8.85 5.24
C VAL A 46 -13.35 9.94 5.57
N TYR A 47 -13.19 10.93 4.70
CA TYR A 47 -12.27 12.06 4.89
C TYR A 47 -12.91 13.24 5.63
N GLY A 48 -14.17 13.12 6.07
CA GLY A 48 -14.90 14.15 6.79
C GLY A 48 -15.64 15.16 5.91
N GLN A 49 -15.61 15.02 4.59
CA GLN A 49 -16.34 15.91 3.69
C GLN A 49 -17.77 15.42 3.49
N MET A 50 -18.75 16.11 4.08
CA MET A 50 -20.15 15.68 4.15
C MET A 50 -21.09 16.65 3.43
N ASN A 51 -21.00 16.72 2.11
CA ASN A 51 -21.81 17.64 1.32
C ASN A 51 -23.31 17.25 1.31
N ASP A 52 -23.66 16.02 1.69
CA ASP A 52 -25.03 15.50 1.69
C ASP A 52 -25.77 15.75 3.03
N LEU A 53 -25.18 16.48 3.99
CA LEU A 53 -25.81 16.78 5.29
C LEU A 53 -27.09 17.61 5.16
N ASP A 54 -27.14 18.50 4.18
CA ASP A 54 -28.32 19.32 3.92
C ASP A 54 -29.50 18.42 3.50
N ASP A 55 -29.25 17.39 2.68
CA ASP A 55 -30.26 16.42 2.27
C ASP A 55 -30.77 15.61 3.46
N VAL A 56 -29.89 15.22 4.40
CA VAL A 56 -30.29 14.52 5.63
C VAL A 56 -31.22 15.40 6.49
N LYS A 57 -30.90 16.69 6.62
CA LYS A 57 -31.67 17.65 7.41
C LYS A 57 -33.04 17.98 6.80
N ASN A 58 -33.14 17.93 5.47
CA ASN A 58 -34.35 18.26 4.73
C ASN A 58 -35.33 17.08 4.58
N ASN A 59 -34.93 15.85 4.93
CA ASN A 59 -35.81 14.68 4.87
C ASN A 59 -36.75 14.61 6.08
N PHE A 60 -38.03 14.25 5.83
CA PHE A 60 -39.09 14.15 6.84
C PHE A 60 -38.61 13.31 8.04
N GLU A 61 -38.89 13.82 9.23
CA GLU A 61 -38.13 13.62 10.48
C GLU A 61 -37.58 12.21 10.71
N MET A 62 -38.37 11.16 10.40
CA MET A 62 -37.98 9.77 10.67
C MET A 62 -36.78 9.28 9.82
N THR A 63 -36.79 9.62 8.55
CA THR A 63 -35.76 9.16 7.60
C THR A 63 -34.46 9.95 7.79
N GLY A 64 -34.57 11.24 8.12
CA GLY A 64 -33.42 12.11 8.41
C GLY A 64 -32.64 11.64 9.65
N TRP A 65 -33.31 11.31 10.76
CA TRP A 65 -32.60 10.80 11.94
C TRP A 65 -31.94 9.45 11.68
N ALA A 66 -32.61 8.55 10.92
CA ALA A 66 -32.06 7.25 10.59
C ALA A 66 -30.78 7.39 9.73
N ALA A 67 -30.80 8.29 8.73
CA ALA A 67 -29.64 8.58 7.91
C ALA A 67 -28.51 9.24 8.71
N PHE A 68 -28.83 10.15 9.65
CA PHE A 68 -27.84 10.77 10.53
C PHE A 68 -27.15 9.75 11.45
N VAL A 69 -27.92 8.85 12.08
CA VAL A 69 -27.37 7.78 12.93
C VAL A 69 -26.53 6.82 12.11
N LEU A 70 -26.98 6.44 10.92
CA LEU A 70 -26.23 5.59 9.99
C LEU A 70 -24.89 6.23 9.57
N LEU A 71 -24.89 7.54 9.29
CA LEU A 71 -23.68 8.31 8.99
C LEU A 71 -22.72 8.36 10.18
N ALA A 72 -23.22 8.62 11.39
CA ALA A 72 -22.41 8.68 12.61
C ALA A 72 -21.75 7.33 12.93
N CYS A 73 -22.52 6.24 12.88
CA CYS A 73 -22.02 4.88 13.06
C CYS A 73 -20.99 4.52 11.98
N TYR A 74 -21.26 4.87 10.72
CA TYR A 74 -20.32 4.66 9.62
C TYR A 74 -18.99 5.36 9.85
N MET A 75 -19.00 6.63 10.27
CA MET A 75 -17.78 7.39 10.55
C MET A 75 -16.99 6.83 11.72
N ALA A 76 -17.66 6.42 12.79
CA ALA A 76 -17.00 5.80 13.94
C ALA A 76 -16.35 4.46 13.54
N ILE A 77 -17.11 3.56 12.91
CA ILE A 77 -16.62 2.24 12.52
C ILE A 77 -15.53 2.37 11.47
N SER A 78 -15.72 3.19 10.43
CA SER A 78 -14.72 3.34 9.37
C SER A 78 -13.43 3.92 9.90
N ASN A 79 -13.43 4.96 10.75
CA ASN A 79 -12.18 5.52 11.26
C ASN A 79 -11.47 4.60 12.25
N ILE A 80 -12.19 3.94 13.15
CA ILE A 80 -11.61 2.99 14.12
C ILE A 80 -11.08 1.75 13.38
N LEU A 81 -11.84 1.20 12.44
CA LEU A 81 -11.44 0.01 11.67
C LEU A 81 -10.29 0.35 10.71
N LEU A 82 -10.38 1.48 10.00
CA LEU A 82 -9.37 1.87 9.01
C LEU A 82 -8.04 2.10 9.70
N VAL A 83 -7.96 2.90 10.76
CA VAL A 83 -6.67 3.20 11.41
C VAL A 83 -6.12 2.00 12.17
N ASN A 84 -6.93 1.35 13.03
CA ASN A 84 -6.41 0.29 13.90
C ASN A 84 -5.99 -0.95 13.12
N LEU A 85 -6.73 -1.31 12.07
CA LEU A 85 -6.46 -2.51 11.29
C LEU A 85 -5.39 -2.25 10.22
N LEU A 86 -5.32 -1.04 9.65
CA LEU A 86 -4.26 -0.66 8.72
C LEU A 86 -2.90 -0.60 9.41
N VAL A 87 -2.83 0.03 10.60
CA VAL A 87 -1.59 0.11 11.38
C VAL A 87 -1.15 -1.29 11.82
N ALA A 88 -2.07 -2.14 12.28
CA ALA A 88 -1.74 -3.52 12.64
C ALA A 88 -1.20 -4.34 11.46
N MET A 89 -1.80 -4.22 10.28
CA MET A 89 -1.31 -4.90 9.07
C MET A 89 0.03 -4.35 8.59
N PHE A 90 0.22 -3.03 8.64
CA PHE A 90 1.50 -2.42 8.32
C PHE A 90 2.58 -2.87 9.29
N SER A 91 2.36 -2.78 10.61
CA SER A 91 3.32 -3.22 11.62
C SER A 91 3.76 -4.67 11.40
N ASN A 92 2.81 -5.61 11.29
CA ASN A 92 3.14 -7.02 11.06
C ASN A 92 3.88 -7.26 9.73
N THR A 93 3.57 -6.50 8.68
CA THR A 93 4.27 -6.62 7.39
C THR A 93 5.66 -5.99 7.46
N PHE A 94 5.78 -4.82 8.11
CA PHE A 94 7.04 -4.12 8.32
C PHE A 94 7.99 -4.97 9.15
N ASP A 95 7.55 -5.58 10.25
CA ASP A 95 8.38 -6.45 11.08
C ASP A 95 8.96 -7.63 10.29
N ARG A 96 8.14 -8.24 9.42
CA ARG A 96 8.57 -9.35 8.54
C ARG A 96 9.50 -8.89 7.41
N MET A 97 9.28 -7.69 6.87
CA MET A 97 10.09 -7.16 5.77
C MET A 97 11.40 -6.54 6.27
N TYR A 98 11.42 -5.96 7.47
CA TYR A 98 12.55 -5.21 8.01
C TYR A 98 13.86 -6.01 7.97
N LEU A 99 13.83 -7.29 8.38
CA LEU A 99 15.00 -8.18 8.34
C LEU A 99 15.55 -8.43 6.93
N LYS A 100 14.68 -8.41 5.91
CA LYS A 100 15.07 -8.62 4.51
C LYS A 100 15.48 -7.31 3.83
N MET A 101 14.86 -6.19 4.22
CA MET A 101 15.08 -4.87 3.63
C MET A 101 16.49 -4.33 3.90
N ASP A 102 17.12 -4.63 5.04
CA ASP A 102 18.50 -4.19 5.30
C ASP A 102 19.50 -4.81 4.31
N THR A 103 19.37 -6.12 4.05
CA THR A 103 20.21 -6.78 3.03
C THR A 103 19.89 -6.24 1.64
N LEU A 104 18.61 -6.07 1.32
CA LEU A 104 18.18 -5.56 0.02
C LEU A 104 18.69 -4.13 -0.22
N TRP A 105 18.61 -3.27 0.79
CA TRP A 105 19.14 -1.90 0.76
C TRP A 105 20.66 -1.90 0.54
N LYS A 106 21.39 -2.76 1.25
CA LYS A 106 22.84 -2.92 1.05
C LYS A 106 23.18 -3.42 -0.36
N PHE A 107 22.39 -4.36 -0.90
CA PHE A 107 22.54 -4.85 -2.27
C PHE A 107 22.28 -3.76 -3.31
N HIS A 108 21.17 -3.03 -3.19
CA HIS A 108 20.85 -1.90 -4.06
C HIS A 108 21.91 -0.81 -3.97
N ARG A 109 22.37 -0.48 -2.75
CA ARG A 109 23.42 0.51 -2.55
C ARG A 109 24.73 0.09 -3.21
N TYR A 110 25.13 -1.17 -3.08
CA TYR A 110 26.31 -1.70 -3.76
C TYR A 110 26.16 -1.63 -5.29
N HIS A 111 24.99 -2.02 -5.81
CA HIS A 111 24.69 -1.94 -7.23
C HIS A 111 24.84 -0.52 -7.76
N PHE A 112 24.21 0.46 -7.11
CA PHE A 112 24.32 1.86 -7.50
C PHE A 112 25.76 2.37 -7.40
N ILE A 113 26.48 2.10 -6.30
CA ILE A 113 27.89 2.54 -6.16
C ILE A 113 28.76 1.98 -7.28
N LYS A 114 28.59 0.69 -7.61
CA LYS A 114 29.34 0.05 -8.69
C LYS A 114 29.03 0.69 -10.04
N GLU A 115 27.76 0.95 -10.32
CA GLU A 115 27.31 1.62 -11.53
C GLU A 115 27.91 3.03 -11.64
N TYR A 116 27.80 3.85 -10.58
CA TYR A 116 28.34 5.21 -10.53
C TYR A 116 29.88 5.29 -10.56
N THR A 117 30.59 4.21 -10.21
CA THR A 117 32.06 4.15 -10.32
C THR A 117 32.52 3.93 -11.76
N ILE A 118 31.71 3.25 -12.57
CA ILE A 118 32.01 2.93 -13.98
C ILE A 118 31.45 4.03 -14.91
N LEU A 119 30.43 4.76 -14.45
CA LEU A 119 29.87 5.91 -15.16
C LEU A 119 30.87 7.08 -15.16
N THR A 120 30.91 7.78 -16.27
CA THR A 120 31.70 9.00 -16.43
C THR A 120 31.24 10.10 -15.47
N PRO A 121 32.13 10.94 -14.91
CA PRO A 121 31.80 11.91 -13.87
C PRO A 121 30.95 13.10 -14.35
N LEU A 122 30.47 13.07 -15.59
CA LEU A 122 29.70 14.14 -16.21
C LEU A 122 28.19 13.86 -16.05
N PRO A 123 27.37 14.90 -15.78
CA PRO A 123 25.92 14.75 -15.67
C PRO A 123 25.33 14.22 -17.00
N PRO A 124 24.15 13.58 -16.97
CA PRO A 124 23.52 12.93 -18.13
C PRO A 124 23.55 13.70 -19.47
N PRO A 125 23.39 15.04 -19.54
CA PRO A 125 23.52 15.76 -20.82
C PRO A 125 24.93 15.79 -21.41
N LEU A 126 26.00 15.71 -20.61
CA LEU A 126 27.39 15.83 -21.07
C LEU A 126 28.13 14.48 -21.17
N ASN A 127 27.50 13.37 -20.77
CA ASN A 127 28.11 12.03 -20.78
C ASN A 127 28.46 11.54 -22.21
N LEU A 128 27.69 11.96 -23.22
CA LEU A 128 27.86 11.52 -24.63
C LEU A 128 29.24 11.82 -25.23
N LEU A 129 29.94 12.85 -24.75
CA LEU A 129 31.28 13.21 -25.22
C LEU A 129 32.37 12.25 -24.71
N SER A 130 32.10 11.53 -23.62
CA SER A 130 33.06 10.62 -23.01
C SER A 130 32.78 9.14 -23.31
N THR A 131 31.66 8.82 -23.95
CA THR A 131 31.18 7.44 -24.21
C THR A 131 31.86 6.70 -25.35
N GLY A 132 32.80 7.33 -26.05
CA GLY A 132 33.32 6.80 -27.32
C GLY A 132 33.94 5.40 -27.29
N ASN A 133 34.41 4.87 -26.16
CA ASN A 133 35.19 3.62 -26.11
C ASN A 133 34.93 2.67 -24.93
N TYR A 134 33.85 2.82 -24.14
CA TYR A 134 33.61 1.90 -23.01
C TYR A 134 32.59 0.79 -23.36
N GLU A 135 33.03 -0.46 -23.29
CA GLU A 135 32.14 -1.62 -23.30
C GLU A 135 31.45 -1.74 -21.92
N LEU A 136 30.23 -1.22 -21.81
CA LEU A 136 29.40 -1.50 -20.62
C LEU A 136 28.97 -2.96 -20.68
N LYS A 137 29.68 -3.84 -19.96
CA LYS A 137 29.15 -5.18 -19.70
C LYS A 137 27.99 -5.05 -18.69
N PRO A 138 26.73 -5.34 -19.08
CA PRO A 138 25.60 -5.16 -18.19
C PRO A 138 25.76 -6.07 -16.96
N PHE A 139 25.59 -5.49 -15.78
CA PHE A 139 25.60 -6.25 -14.54
C PHE A 139 24.36 -7.15 -14.49
N ASN A 140 24.55 -8.46 -14.34
CA ASN A 140 23.45 -9.41 -14.12
C ASN A 140 23.16 -9.56 -12.62
N PRO A 141 22.06 -8.96 -12.10
CA PRO A 141 21.73 -9.00 -10.68
C PRO A 141 21.33 -10.40 -10.17
N GLU A 142 20.83 -11.28 -11.05
CA GLU A 142 20.44 -12.64 -10.68
C GLU A 142 21.66 -13.50 -10.33
N LEU A 143 22.74 -13.37 -11.12
CA LEU A 143 24.00 -14.10 -10.89
C LEU A 143 24.66 -13.68 -9.56
N SER A 144 24.61 -12.39 -9.23
CA SER A 144 25.17 -11.89 -7.96
C SER A 144 24.36 -12.32 -6.75
N SER A 145 23.03 -12.46 -6.90
CA SER A 145 22.13 -12.90 -5.83
C SER A 145 22.35 -14.38 -5.52
N GLU A 146 22.47 -15.21 -6.56
CA GLU A 146 22.86 -16.63 -6.47
C GLU A 146 24.21 -16.81 -5.76
N GLN A 147 25.22 -16.03 -6.13
CA GLN A 147 26.54 -16.10 -5.48
C GLN A 147 26.47 -15.74 -3.99
N MET A 148 25.73 -14.69 -3.61
CA MET A 148 25.55 -14.34 -2.20
C MET A 148 24.75 -15.37 -1.41
N LEU A 149 23.75 -16.02 -2.03
CA LEU A 149 23.01 -17.12 -1.39
C LEU A 149 23.91 -18.33 -1.16
N ASN A 150 24.77 -18.64 -2.11
CA ASN A 150 25.74 -19.73 -2.00
C ASN A 150 26.83 -19.42 -0.95
N LEU A 151 27.25 -18.16 -0.82
CA LEU A 151 28.16 -17.71 0.24
C LEU A 151 27.50 -17.83 1.62
N ARG A 152 26.27 -17.32 1.79
CA ARG A 152 25.53 -17.47 3.05
C ARG A 152 25.25 -18.92 3.43
N ARG A 153 24.96 -19.79 2.45
CA ARG A 153 24.80 -21.23 2.68
C ARG A 153 26.10 -21.86 3.19
N ARG A 154 27.25 -21.46 2.63
CA ARG A 154 28.57 -21.92 3.10
C ARG A 154 28.92 -21.42 4.50
N GLU A 155 28.61 -20.16 4.80
CA GLU A 155 28.81 -19.57 6.12
C GLU A 155 27.94 -20.25 7.20
N ALA A 156 26.68 -20.58 6.87
CA ALA A 156 25.80 -21.30 7.79
C ALA A 156 26.31 -22.72 8.08
N LEU A 157 26.83 -23.42 7.06
CA LEU A 157 27.40 -24.76 7.22
C LEU A 157 28.71 -24.74 8.01
N ALA A 158 29.55 -23.70 7.83
CA ALA A 158 30.77 -23.52 8.60
C ALA A 158 30.48 -23.19 10.08
N TYR A 159 29.47 -22.37 10.34
CA TYR A 159 29.02 -22.11 11.70
C TYR A 159 28.46 -23.37 12.37
N GLU A 160 27.71 -24.19 11.62
CA GLU A 160 27.19 -25.47 12.14
C GLU A 160 28.32 -26.45 12.46
N SER A 161 29.37 -26.56 11.62
CA SER A 161 30.54 -27.39 11.93
C SER A 161 31.31 -26.91 13.17
N ASP A 162 31.48 -25.60 13.34
CA ASP A 162 32.19 -25.03 14.50
C ASP A 162 31.44 -25.28 15.81
N VAL A 163 30.10 -25.24 15.78
CA VAL A 163 29.25 -25.56 16.94
C VAL A 163 29.32 -27.04 17.30
N PHE A 164 29.36 -27.93 16.30
CA PHE A 164 29.52 -29.37 16.53
C PHE A 164 30.90 -29.72 17.11
N GLU A 165 31.97 -29.04 16.69
CA GLU A 165 33.33 -29.26 17.20
C GLU A 165 33.50 -28.80 18.66
N GLN A 166 32.77 -27.76 19.09
CA GLN A 166 32.75 -27.30 20.48
C GLN A 166 31.88 -28.17 21.43
N ALA A 167 31.02 -29.04 20.88
CA ALA A 167 30.11 -29.88 21.65
C ALA A 167 30.65 -31.30 21.96
N THR A 168 31.84 -31.63 21.46
CA THR A 168 32.60 -32.89 21.71
C THR A 168 33.84 -32.63 22.54
#